data_AF-A0A9X4QMB2-F1
#
_entry.id   AF-A0A9X4QMB2-F1
#
_cell.length_a   1.000
_cell.length_b   1.000
_cell.length_c   1.000
_cell.angle_alpha   90.00
_cell.angle_beta   90.00
_cell.angle_gamma   90.00
#
_symmetry.space_group_name_H-M   'P 1'
#
loop_
_entity.id
_entity.type
_entity.pdbx_description
1 polymer ?
#
loop_
_entity_poly.entity_id
_entity_poly.type
_entity_poly.pdbx_seq_one_letter_code
_entity_poly.pdbx_strand_id
1 'polypeptide(L)'
;MNTEQLADGTRHRWGSRAAVLIGILLTLYPILFVLLTSLKSTQEFFVNIWGLPHSIAWDNFPKAWIDAHIKDYFLVSTIVVVSSVFFYRCARGDGRLRAGPAPHPVR
;
A
#
# COMPACT_ATOMS: atom_id res chain seq x y z
N MET A 1 -24.49 37.37 -17.28
CA MET A 1 -23.62 36.27 -16.84
C MET A 1 -23.08 35.62 -18.10
N ASN A 2 -21.78 35.81 -18.38
CA ASN A 2 -21.25 35.61 -19.74
C ASN A 2 -20.91 34.13 -19.99
N THR A 3 -21.15 33.67 -21.21
CA THR A 3 -20.87 32.30 -21.69
C THR A 3 -19.40 31.90 -21.49
N GLU A 4 -18.49 32.86 -21.49
CA GLU A 4 -17.05 32.66 -21.25
C GLU A 4 -16.74 32.20 -19.81
N GLN A 5 -17.50 32.67 -18.81
CA GLN A 5 -17.32 32.24 -17.42
C GLN A 5 -17.81 30.81 -17.15
N LEU A 6 -18.76 30.29 -17.94
CA LEU A 6 -19.23 28.90 -17.83
C LEU A 6 -18.22 27.91 -18.45
N ALA A 7 -17.51 28.33 -19.50
CA ALA A 7 -16.52 27.51 -20.21
C ALA A 7 -15.22 27.34 -19.41
N ASP A 8 -14.76 28.37 -18.69
CA ASP A 8 -13.50 28.31 -17.95
C ASP A 8 -13.56 27.32 -16.76
N GLY A 9 -14.65 27.38 -15.98
CA GLY A 9 -14.86 26.49 -14.83
C GLY A 9 -15.04 25.02 -15.19
N THR A 10 -15.52 24.71 -16.40
CA THR A 10 -15.64 23.33 -16.88
C THR A 10 -14.33 22.77 -17.39
N ARG A 11 -13.52 23.54 -18.14
CA ARG A 11 -12.21 23.09 -18.67
C ARG A 11 -11.25 22.62 -17.58
N HIS A 12 -11.17 23.35 -16.46
CA HIS A 12 -10.35 22.95 -15.31
C HIS A 12 -10.83 21.64 -14.65
N ARG A 13 -12.15 21.41 -14.61
CA ARG A 13 -12.76 20.19 -14.06
C ARG A 13 -12.48 18.95 -14.92
N TRP A 14 -12.44 19.08 -16.24
CA TRP A 14 -12.08 17.98 -17.14
C TRP A 14 -10.58 17.66 -17.08
N GLY A 15 -9.73 18.69 -17.00
CA GLY A 15 -8.28 18.51 -16.86
C GLY A 15 -7.89 17.75 -15.59
N SER A 16 -8.45 18.13 -14.44
CA SER A 16 -8.21 17.43 -13.17
C SER A 16 -8.71 16.00 -13.17
N ARG A 17 -9.90 15.73 -13.73
CA ARG A 17 -10.43 14.36 -13.88
C ARG A 17 -9.54 13.49 -14.76
N ALA A 18 -9.09 14.01 -15.90
CA ALA A 18 -8.17 13.30 -16.79
C ALA A 18 -6.84 13.00 -16.08
N ALA A 19 -6.29 13.95 -15.33
CA ALA A 19 -5.07 13.76 -14.56
C ALA A 19 -5.22 12.64 -13.51
N VAL A 20 -6.35 12.59 -12.80
CA VAL A 20 -6.63 11.53 -11.82
C VAL A 20 -6.78 10.17 -12.50
N LEU A 21 -7.51 10.09 -13.63
CA LEU A 21 -7.66 8.84 -14.39
C LEU A 21 -6.31 8.32 -14.90
N ILE A 22 -5.45 9.20 -15.41
CA ILE A 22 -4.10 8.84 -15.83
C ILE A 22 -3.28 8.34 -14.64
N GLY A 23 -3.33 9.04 -13.50
CA GLY A 23 -2.66 8.60 -12.27
C GLY A 23 -3.11 7.22 -11.80
N ILE A 24 -4.42 6.93 -11.89
CA ILE A 24 -4.98 5.60 -11.59
C ILE A 24 -4.43 4.55 -12.55
N LEU A 25 -4.46 4.80 -13.87
CA LEU A 25 -3.95 3.85 -14.86
C LEU A 25 -2.46 3.57 -14.66
N LEU A 26 -1.66 4.61 -14.42
CA LEU A 26 -0.22 4.47 -14.16
C LEU A 26 0.07 3.67 -12.87
N THR A 27 -0.82 3.72 -11.89
CA THR A 27 -0.67 2.97 -10.63
C THR A 27 -1.15 1.53 -10.77
N LEU A 28 -2.31 1.32 -11.41
CA LEU A 28 -2.91 -0.01 -11.54
C LEU A 28 -2.22 -0.88 -12.58
N TYR A 29 -1.71 -0.28 -13.65
CA TYR A 29 -1.04 -1.01 -14.72
C TYR A 29 0.11 -1.90 -14.23
N PRO A 30 1.12 -1.41 -13.48
CA PRO A 30 2.21 -2.24 -12.99
C PRO A 30 1.73 -3.33 -12.02
N ILE A 31 0.70 -3.04 -11.20
CA ILE A 31 0.12 -4.02 -10.27
C ILE A 31 -0.52 -5.18 -11.06
N LEU A 32 -1.36 -4.86 -12.04
CA LEU A 32 -1.99 -5.86 -12.91
C LEU A 32 -0.94 -6.64 -13.70
N PHE A 33 0.09 -5.96 -14.19
CA PHE A 33 1.17 -6.61 -14.91
C PHE A 33 1.91 -7.63 -14.03
N VAL A 34 2.29 -7.26 -12.79
CA VAL A 34 2.92 -8.18 -11.83
C VAL A 34 2.01 -9.36 -11.48
N LEU A 35 0.71 -9.14 -11.31
CA LEU A 35 -0.24 -10.22 -11.06
C LEU A 35 -0.30 -11.18 -12.26
N LEU A 36 -0.43 -10.66 -13.48
CA LEU A 36 -0.47 -11.48 -14.69
C LEU A 36 0.83 -12.26 -14.91
N THR A 37 1.99 -11.65 -14.64
CA THR A 37 3.28 -12.33 -14.78
C THR A 37 3.52 -13.35 -13.66
N SER A 38 3.04 -13.11 -12.43
CA SER A 38 3.14 -14.09 -11.33
C SER A 38 2.39 -15.39 -11.60
N LEU A 39 1.34 -15.33 -12.44
CA LEU A 39 0.52 -16.48 -12.82
C LEU A 39 1.07 -17.23 -14.04
N LYS A 40 2.08 -16.69 -14.75
CA LYS A 40 2.70 -17.35 -15.92
C LYS A 40 3.78 -18.33 -15.51
N SER A 41 3.99 -19.38 -16.30
CA SER A 41 5.18 -20.21 -16.17
C SER A 41 6.45 -19.46 -16.61
N THR A 42 7.61 -19.85 -16.08
CA THR A 42 8.91 -19.25 -16.43
C THR A 42 9.15 -19.24 -17.94
N GLN A 43 8.78 -20.31 -18.65
CA GLN A 43 8.93 -20.41 -20.09
C GLN A 43 7.99 -19.46 -20.84
N GLU A 44 6.71 -19.37 -20.45
CA GLU A 44 5.75 -18.45 -21.07
C GLU A 44 6.14 -16.98 -20.86
N PHE A 45 6.73 -16.65 -19.71
CA PHE A 45 7.23 -15.30 -19.42
C PHE A 45 8.32 -14.86 -20.41
N PHE A 46 9.28 -15.74 -20.74
CA PHE A 46 10.35 -15.42 -21.68
C PHE A 46 9.90 -15.39 -23.14
N VAL A 47 8.84 -16.13 -23.50
CA VAL A 47 8.29 -16.14 -24.86
C VAL A 47 7.40 -14.93 -25.11
N ASN A 48 6.51 -14.58 -24.17
CA ASN A 48 5.61 -13.43 -24.31
C ASN A 48 5.36 -12.71 -22.99
N ILE A 49 6.15 -11.66 -22.77
CA ILE A 49 6.09 -10.80 -21.57
C ILE A 49 4.74 -10.08 -21.47
N TRP A 50 4.20 -9.59 -22.58
CA TRP A 50 2.99 -8.76 -22.65
C TRP A 50 1.68 -9.54 -22.88
N GLY A 51 1.77 -10.83 -23.16
CA GLY A 51 0.61 -11.70 -23.41
C GLY A 51 -0.20 -12.00 -22.15
N LEU A 52 -1.40 -12.57 -22.33
CA LEU A 52 -2.16 -13.15 -21.21
C LEU A 52 -1.59 -14.53 -20.85
N PRO A 53 -1.68 -14.98 -19.58
CA PRO A 53 -1.27 -16.32 -19.20
C PRO A 53 -2.10 -17.36 -19.95
N HIS A 54 -1.44 -18.30 -20.63
CA HIS A 54 -2.12 -19.40 -21.32
C HIS A 54 -2.36 -20.57 -20.35
N SER A 55 -1.44 -20.77 -19.41
CA SER A 55 -1.59 -21.67 -18.28
C SER A 55 -1.43 -20.91 -16.96
N ILE A 56 -2.29 -21.22 -15.97
CA ILE A 56 -2.21 -20.60 -14.64
C ILE A 56 -1.25 -21.44 -13.78
N ALA A 57 -0.06 -20.92 -13.51
CA ALA A 57 0.99 -21.56 -12.73
C ALA A 57 0.87 -21.23 -11.23
N TRP A 58 -0.10 -21.83 -10.54
CA TRP A 58 -0.27 -21.67 -9.09
C TRP A 58 0.93 -22.13 -8.27
N ASP A 59 1.75 -23.04 -8.80
CA ASP A 59 2.96 -23.53 -8.15
C ASP A 59 4.02 -22.44 -7.91
N ASN A 60 3.93 -21.30 -8.61
CA ASN A 60 4.87 -20.19 -8.44
C ASN A 60 4.81 -19.60 -7.02
N PHE A 61 3.63 -19.56 -6.40
CA PHE A 61 3.45 -19.00 -5.07
C PHE A 61 4.14 -19.82 -3.97
N PRO A 62 3.87 -21.14 -3.81
CA PRO A 62 4.55 -21.94 -2.79
C PRO A 62 6.05 -22.09 -3.08
N LYS A 63 6.47 -22.20 -4.36
CA LYS A 63 7.90 -22.23 -4.73
C LYS A 63 8.60 -20.94 -4.30
N ALA A 64 8.07 -19.78 -4.69
CA ALA A 64 8.64 -18.50 -4.29
C ALA A 64 8.66 -18.32 -2.76
N TRP A 65 7.65 -18.80 -2.05
CA TRP A 65 7.59 -18.70 -0.59
C TRP A 65 8.69 -19.50 0.11
N ILE A 66 8.99 -20.70 -0.40
CA ILE A 66 10.02 -21.58 0.14
C ILE A 66 11.41 -21.12 -0.31
N ASP A 67 11.60 -20.91 -1.62
CA ASP A 67 12.91 -20.60 -2.22
C ASP A 67 13.43 -19.23 -1.78
N ALA A 68 12.56 -18.24 -1.61
CA ALA A 68 12.96 -16.92 -1.15
C ALA A 68 13.02 -16.79 0.39
N HIS A 69 12.88 -17.89 1.14
CA HIS A 69 12.92 -17.91 2.60
C HIS A 69 11.99 -16.87 3.25
N ILE A 70 10.84 -16.59 2.62
CA ILE A 70 9.94 -15.49 3.02
C ILE A 70 9.48 -15.66 4.46
N LYS A 71 9.27 -16.91 4.89
CA LYS A 71 8.91 -17.26 6.26
C LYS A 71 9.86 -16.68 7.31
N ASP A 72 11.18 -16.69 7.06
CA ASP A 72 12.18 -16.33 8.05
C ASP A 72 12.20 -14.80 8.24
N TYR A 73 12.16 -14.05 7.13
CA TYR A 73 12.08 -12.59 7.15
C TYR A 73 10.73 -12.07 7.66
N PHE A 74 9.63 -12.75 7.30
CA PHE A 74 8.29 -12.37 7.75
C PHE A 74 8.14 -12.51 9.27
N LEU A 75 8.71 -13.57 9.87
CA LEU A 75 8.63 -13.78 11.32
C LEU A 75 9.42 -12.73 12.10
N VAL A 76 10.67 -12.47 11.72
CA VAL A 76 11.50 -11.47 12.40
C VAL A 76 10.89 -10.08 12.28
N SER A 77 10.45 -9.68 11.08
CA SER A 77 9.80 -8.37 10.89
C SER A 77 8.50 -8.23 11.69
N THR A 78 7.66 -9.27 11.71
CA THR A 78 6.41 -9.26 12.49
C THR A 78 6.69 -9.13 13.98
N ILE A 79 7.67 -9.87 14.52
CA ILE A 79 8.07 -9.79 15.93
C ILE A 79 8.56 -8.37 16.27
N VAL A 80 9.38 -7.76 15.41
CA VAL A 80 9.89 -6.40 15.60
C VAL A 80 8.76 -5.37 15.61
N VAL A 81 7.80 -5.47 14.68
CA VAL A 81 6.66 -4.53 14.62
C VAL A 81 5.78 -4.67 15.86
N VAL A 82 5.40 -5.90 16.22
CA VAL A 82 4.53 -6.16 17.37
C VAL A 82 5.19 -5.71 18.67
N SER A 83 6.46 -6.04 18.88
CA SER A 83 7.21 -5.61 20.07
C SER A 83 7.36 -4.09 20.13
N SER A 84 7.62 -3.42 19.00
CA SER A 84 7.72 -1.96 18.94
C SER A 84 6.40 -1.27 19.27
N VAL A 85 5.29 -1.72 18.68
CA VAL A 85 3.95 -1.16 18.97
C VAL A 85 3.54 -1.41 20.41
N PHE A 86 3.82 -2.61 20.94
CA PHE A 86 3.58 -2.94 22.33
C PHE A 86 4.37 -2.03 23.26
N PHE A 87 5.67 -1.90 23.03
CA PHE A 87 6.55 -1.04 23.83
C PHE A 87 6.11 0.43 23.78
N TYR A 88 5.83 0.96 22.59
CA TYR A 88 5.30 2.31 22.42
C TYR A 88 4.00 2.53 23.20
N ARG A 89 3.09 1.54 23.16
CA ARG A 89 1.82 1.60 23.88
C ARG A 89 2.02 1.55 25.39
N CYS A 90 2.95 0.74 25.90
CA CYS A 90 3.32 0.68 27.31
C CYS A 90 3.99 1.98 27.78
N ALA A 91 4.95 2.51 27.02
CA ALA A 91 5.66 3.75 27.35
C ALA A 91 4.73 4.98 27.38
N ARG A 92 3.66 5.00 26.57
CA ARG A 92 2.65 6.08 26.59
C ARG A 92 1.48 5.83 27.53
N GLY A 93 1.27 4.60 27.98
CA GLY A 93 0.21 4.24 28.92
C GLY A 93 0.42 4.85 30.32
N ASP A 94 1.64 5.30 30.62
CA ASP A 94 2.00 5.86 31.91
C ASP A 94 1.73 7.37 32.00
N GLY A 95 0.48 7.76 31.73
CA GLY A 95 0.00 9.14 31.91
C GLY A 95 -0.16 9.55 33.37
N ARG A 96 0.23 8.71 34.33
CA ARG A 96 0.02 8.92 35.78
C ARG A 96 1.02 9.86 36.43
N LEU A 97 2.07 10.27 35.72
CA LEU A 97 3.14 11.13 36.27
C LEU A 97 2.95 12.64 35.99
N ARG A 98 1.83 13.04 35.38
CA ARG A 98 1.51 14.45 35.08
C ARG A 98 0.47 15.08 36.01
N ALA A 99 0.00 14.36 37.03
CA ALA A 99 -0.78 14.97 38.09
C ALA A 99 0.17 15.82 38.94
N GLY A 100 0.41 17.07 38.54
CA GLY A 100 1.01 18.06 39.41
C GLY A 100 0.20 18.17 40.70
N PRO A 101 0.85 18.44 41.86
CA PRO A 101 0.16 18.50 43.14
C PRO A 101 -1.04 19.46 43.04
N ALA A 102 -2.21 18.99 43.46
CA ALA A 102 -3.43 19.77 43.42
C ALA A 102 -3.24 21.08 44.22
N PRO A 103 -3.65 22.25 43.70
CA PRO A 103 -3.52 23.49 44.42
C PRO A 103 -4.33 23.40 45.72
N HIS A 104 -3.66 23.65 46.85
CA HIS A 104 -4.31 23.71 48.15
C HIS A 104 -5.28 24.90 48.18
N PRO A 105 -6.47 24.75 48.79
CA PRO A 105 -7.40 25.85 48.94
C PRO A 105 -6.78 26.91 49.86
N VAL A 106 -6.54 28.10 49.31
CA VAL A 106 -6.18 29.29 50.08
C VAL A 106 -7.41 29.69 50.88
N ARG A 107 -7.29 29.64 52.20
CA ARG A 107 -8.32 30.11 53.14
C ARG A 107 -8.19 31.61 53.35
#